data_AF-A0A3B9NB60-F1
#
_entry.id   AF-A0A3B9NB60-F1
#
_cell.length_a   1.000
_cell.length_b   1.000
_cell.length_c   1.000
_cell.angle_alpha   90.00
_cell.angle_beta   90.00
_cell.angle_gamma   90.00
#
_symmetry.space_group_name_H-M   'P 1'
#
loop_
_entity.id
_entity.type
_entity.pdbx_description
1 polymer ?
#
loop_
_entity_poly.entity_id
_entity_poly.type
_entity_poly.pdbx_seq_one_letter_code
_entity_poly.pdbx_strand_id
1 'polypeptide(L)'
;MAKNLLIVESPAKAKTIEGYLGKDFLVKSSYGHIRDLVKTDDAIDTEKNFEQKYEVPSDKKAVVSELKKLAKAAETVWLASDEDREGEAISWHLFETLGLKDESTKRIVFHEITKPAILKAIDNPRKIDYNLVNAQQARRVLDRLVGFELSPVLWKKVKPSLSAGRVQSVAVRLIVDREREINKFEPEAAFKIVAFFHTGKVKDSFKAELPQRFATEAEATKFLEDCKAALFSVKNLETKPAKRSPAAPFTTSTLQQEASRKLGFSVARTMQVAQRLYESGRITYMRTDSVNLSDTAIEAAEKEIKSAYGNQYHKVRKYKTKTSGAQEAHEAIRPTYFSEHTIDGDASEKRLYELIWKRAIASQMSEAEFERTLAKIDISTRTEDLNASGEVMKFDGFLKVYMESLDDDQDNAMDEDSDNAILPPLAVGMPLTLKNMSATERFTRPP
;
A
#
# COMPACT_ATOMS: atom_id res chain seq x y z
N MET A 1 -6.71 -14.77 -42.36
CA MET A 1 -6.93 -15.10 -40.94
C MET A 1 -5.62 -14.86 -40.22
N ALA A 2 -5.64 -14.32 -39.00
CA ALA A 2 -4.41 -14.10 -38.25
C ALA A 2 -3.70 -15.45 -38.00
N LYS A 3 -2.38 -15.47 -38.19
CA LYS A 3 -1.57 -16.69 -37.98
C LYS A 3 -1.43 -17.04 -36.50
N ASN A 4 -1.50 -16.03 -35.64
CA ASN A 4 -1.32 -16.18 -34.20
C ASN A 4 -2.64 -15.91 -33.46
N LEU A 5 -2.99 -16.79 -32.52
CA LEU A 5 -4.03 -16.53 -31.54
C LEU A 5 -3.37 -16.22 -30.20
N LEU A 6 -3.63 -15.05 -29.63
CA LEU A 6 -3.17 -14.69 -28.30
C LEU A 6 -4.35 -14.62 -27.33
N ILE A 7 -4.24 -15.31 -26.19
CA ILE A 7 -5.31 -15.42 -25.19
C ILE A 7 -4.89 -14.72 -23.90
N VAL A 8 -5.74 -13.82 -23.42
CA VAL A 8 -5.61 -13.07 -22.16
C VAL A 8 -6.86 -13.26 -21.29
N GLU A 9 -6.85 -12.77 -20.05
CA GLU A 9 -7.97 -12.97 -19.13
C GLU A 9 -9.13 -12.02 -19.32
N SER A 10 -8.88 -10.80 -19.81
CA SER A 10 -9.90 -9.75 -19.88
C SER A 10 -10.02 -9.08 -21.25
N PRO A 11 -11.22 -8.59 -21.63
CA PRO A 11 -11.42 -7.90 -22.90
C PRO A 11 -10.64 -6.58 -23.03
N ALA A 12 -10.46 -5.86 -21.92
CA ALA A 12 -9.71 -4.61 -21.92
C ALA A 12 -8.24 -4.85 -22.28
N LYS A 13 -7.63 -5.84 -21.63
CA LYS A 13 -6.26 -6.32 -21.91
C LYS A 13 -6.12 -6.77 -23.36
N ALA A 14 -7.11 -7.50 -23.88
CA ALA A 14 -7.11 -7.95 -25.27
C ALA A 14 -7.04 -6.78 -26.25
N LYS A 15 -7.90 -5.77 -26.05
CA LYS A 15 -7.95 -4.57 -26.91
C LYS A 15 -6.65 -3.78 -26.88
N THR A 16 -6.04 -3.61 -25.70
CA THR A 16 -4.78 -2.89 -25.55
C THR A 16 -3.63 -3.61 -26.28
N ILE A 17 -3.50 -4.93 -26.08
CA ILE A 17 -2.41 -5.73 -26.68
C ILE A 17 -2.58 -5.89 -28.19
N GLU A 18 -3.82 -6.04 -28.68
CA GLU A 18 -4.10 -6.12 -30.13
C GLU A 18 -3.63 -4.86 -30.87
N GLY A 19 -3.77 -3.69 -30.24
CA GLY A 19 -3.24 -2.42 -30.77
C GLY A 19 -1.72 -2.38 -30.92
N TYR A 20 -0.97 -3.21 -30.19
CA TYR A 20 0.50 -3.24 -30.24
C TYR A 20 1.06 -4.28 -31.23
N LEU A 21 0.39 -5.43 -31.36
CA LEU A 21 0.87 -6.58 -32.13
C LEU A 21 0.46 -6.54 -33.62
N GLY A 22 -0.56 -5.75 -33.97
CA GLY A 22 -0.98 -5.56 -35.35
C GLY A 22 -1.72 -6.77 -35.95
N LYS A 23 -1.80 -6.83 -37.29
CA LYS A 23 -2.74 -7.70 -38.03
C LYS A 23 -2.40 -9.20 -38.00
N ASP A 24 -1.19 -9.58 -37.60
CA ASP A 24 -0.75 -10.97 -37.57
C ASP A 24 -1.24 -11.74 -36.32
N PHE A 25 -1.76 -11.01 -35.34
CA PHE A 25 -2.31 -11.54 -34.11
C PHE A 25 -3.81 -11.30 -34.03
N LEU A 26 -4.55 -12.33 -33.66
CA LEU A 26 -5.91 -12.23 -33.16
C LEU A 26 -5.85 -12.35 -31.64
N VAL A 27 -6.34 -11.34 -30.92
CA VAL A 27 -6.31 -11.35 -29.45
C VAL A 27 -7.70 -11.64 -28.90
N LYS A 28 -7.82 -12.61 -27.98
CA LYS A 28 -9.09 -13.03 -27.38
C LYS A 28 -8.99 -13.13 -25.86
N SER A 29 -10.15 -12.95 -25.21
CA SER A 29 -10.29 -13.02 -23.76
C SER A 29 -10.89 -14.35 -23.33
N SER A 30 -10.32 -14.98 -22.29
CA SER A 30 -10.90 -16.14 -21.60
C SER A 30 -11.95 -15.77 -20.57
N TYR A 31 -12.06 -14.48 -20.20
CA TYR A 31 -12.88 -13.98 -19.11
C TYR A 31 -12.49 -14.61 -17.77
N GLY A 32 -11.19 -14.69 -17.50
CA GLY A 32 -10.60 -15.32 -16.31
C GLY A 32 -10.52 -16.85 -16.42
N HIS A 33 -10.77 -17.54 -15.31
CA HIS A 33 -10.79 -19.00 -15.24
C HIS A 33 -11.88 -19.60 -16.15
N ILE A 34 -11.51 -20.67 -16.88
CA ILE A 34 -12.42 -21.39 -17.79
C ILE A 34 -12.86 -22.77 -17.27
N ARG A 35 -12.25 -23.23 -16.18
CA ARG A 35 -12.58 -24.44 -15.44
C ARG A 35 -12.52 -24.16 -13.94
N ASP A 36 -13.27 -24.93 -13.17
CA ASP A 36 -13.17 -24.97 -11.71
C ASP A 36 -13.41 -26.40 -11.22
N LEU A 37 -13.09 -26.65 -9.95
CA LEU A 37 -13.41 -27.91 -9.29
C LEU A 37 -14.92 -28.17 -9.34
N VAL A 38 -15.32 -29.41 -9.60
CA VAL A 38 -16.72 -29.83 -9.51
C VAL A 38 -17.29 -29.48 -8.12
N LYS A 39 -18.58 -29.20 -8.06
CA LYS A 39 -19.25 -28.80 -6.80
C LYS A 39 -19.57 -29.97 -5.88
N THR A 40 -19.39 -31.20 -6.35
CA THR A 40 -19.63 -32.42 -5.59
C THR A 40 -18.51 -32.72 -4.58
N ASP A 41 -18.79 -33.63 -3.65
CA ASP A 41 -17.91 -34.01 -2.56
C ASP A 41 -16.64 -34.74 -3.06
N ASP A 42 -16.73 -35.42 -4.21
CA ASP A 42 -15.65 -36.17 -4.84
C ASP A 42 -14.75 -35.31 -5.76
N ALA A 43 -14.77 -33.98 -5.58
CA ALA A 43 -13.97 -33.05 -6.36
C ALA A 43 -12.45 -33.25 -6.19
N ILE A 44 -12.04 -33.79 -5.05
CA ILE A 44 -10.65 -34.09 -4.70
C ILE A 44 -10.59 -35.53 -4.19
N ASP A 45 -9.84 -36.37 -4.86
CA ASP A 45 -9.61 -37.77 -4.46
C ASP A 45 -8.40 -37.84 -3.52
N THR A 46 -8.64 -37.86 -2.20
CA THR A 46 -7.57 -37.90 -1.19
C THR A 46 -6.81 -39.23 -1.17
N GLU A 47 -7.40 -40.31 -1.69
CA GLU A 47 -6.76 -41.63 -1.77
C GLU A 47 -5.84 -41.74 -2.99
N LYS A 48 -6.10 -40.95 -4.04
CA LYS A 48 -5.29 -40.91 -5.27
C LYS A 48 -4.46 -39.63 -5.37
N ASN A 49 -3.60 -39.38 -4.38
CA ASN A 49 -2.66 -38.25 -4.39
C ASN A 49 -3.33 -36.88 -4.63
N PHE A 50 -4.54 -36.67 -4.08
CA PHE A 50 -5.31 -35.43 -4.23
C PHE A 50 -5.73 -35.10 -5.66
N GLU A 51 -5.92 -36.10 -6.54
CA GLU A 51 -6.36 -35.91 -7.92
C GLU A 51 -7.63 -35.04 -7.97
N GLN A 52 -7.61 -33.99 -8.80
CA GLN A 52 -8.69 -33.00 -8.86
C GLN A 52 -9.60 -33.21 -10.07
N LYS A 53 -10.91 -33.15 -9.83
CA LYS A 53 -11.92 -33.19 -10.90
C LYS A 53 -12.36 -31.78 -11.26
N TYR A 54 -11.94 -31.32 -12.43
CA TYR A 54 -12.31 -30.01 -12.98
C TYR A 54 -13.40 -30.11 -14.04
N GLU A 55 -14.36 -29.20 -14.02
CA GLU A 55 -15.39 -29.05 -15.05
C GLU A 55 -15.34 -27.66 -15.69
N VAL A 56 -15.90 -27.53 -16.90
CA VAL A 56 -16.13 -26.22 -17.54
C VAL A 56 -17.50 -25.71 -17.07
N PRO A 57 -17.56 -24.61 -16.31
CA PRO A 57 -18.82 -24.01 -15.88
C PRO A 57 -19.74 -23.70 -17.07
N SER A 58 -21.06 -23.77 -16.86
CA SER A 58 -22.06 -23.61 -17.92
C SER A 58 -21.93 -22.26 -18.66
N ASP A 59 -21.61 -21.19 -17.94
CA ASP A 59 -21.38 -19.84 -18.46
C ASP A 59 -20.09 -19.71 -19.29
N LYS A 60 -19.15 -20.66 -19.17
CA LYS A 60 -17.87 -20.67 -19.90
C LYS A 60 -17.86 -21.55 -21.15
N LYS A 61 -18.87 -22.40 -21.34
CA LYS A 61 -18.92 -23.36 -22.47
C LYS A 61 -18.85 -22.67 -23.84
N ALA A 62 -19.54 -21.54 -24.01
CA ALA A 62 -19.53 -20.77 -25.26
C ALA A 62 -18.12 -20.23 -25.58
N VAL A 63 -17.46 -19.63 -24.58
CA VAL A 63 -16.10 -19.10 -24.70
C VAL A 63 -15.11 -20.20 -25.05
N VAL A 64 -15.17 -21.34 -24.34
CA VAL A 64 -14.29 -22.49 -24.63
C VAL A 64 -14.51 -23.03 -26.05
N SER A 65 -15.76 -23.10 -26.51
CA SER A 65 -16.08 -23.53 -27.89
C SER A 65 -15.47 -22.59 -28.94
N GLU A 66 -15.61 -21.27 -28.74
CA GLU A 66 -15.00 -20.26 -29.61
C GLU A 66 -13.46 -20.38 -29.62
N LEU A 67 -12.84 -20.41 -28.44
CA LEU A 67 -11.39 -20.52 -28.31
C LEU A 67 -10.85 -21.81 -28.93
N LYS A 68 -11.55 -22.94 -28.80
CA LYS A 68 -11.18 -24.21 -29.48
C LYS A 68 -11.19 -24.07 -30.99
N LYS A 69 -12.22 -23.41 -31.54
CA LYS A 69 -12.33 -23.18 -32.99
C LYS A 69 -11.18 -22.30 -33.49
N LEU A 70 -10.87 -21.22 -32.78
CA LEU A 70 -9.80 -20.29 -33.13
C LEU A 70 -8.42 -20.93 -32.97
N ALA A 71 -8.19 -21.69 -31.90
CA ALA A 71 -6.92 -22.38 -31.66
C ALA A 71 -6.59 -23.40 -32.76
N LYS A 72 -7.60 -24.12 -33.28
CA LYS A 72 -7.43 -25.04 -34.42
C LYS A 72 -7.07 -24.34 -35.74
N ALA A 73 -7.44 -23.07 -35.89
CA ALA A 73 -7.20 -22.30 -37.11
C ALA A 73 -5.88 -21.50 -37.07
N ALA A 74 -5.29 -21.32 -35.89
CA ALA A 74 -4.03 -20.60 -35.70
C ALA A 74 -2.82 -21.52 -35.93
N GLU A 75 -1.72 -20.95 -36.46
CA GLU A 75 -0.41 -21.61 -36.55
C GLU A 75 0.24 -21.71 -35.17
N THR A 76 0.07 -20.69 -34.31
CA THR A 76 0.62 -20.66 -32.95
C THR A 76 -0.37 -20.03 -31.98
N VAL A 77 -0.50 -20.64 -30.80
CA VAL A 77 -1.29 -20.12 -29.68
C VAL A 77 -0.38 -19.51 -28.63
N TRP A 78 -0.67 -18.29 -28.22
CA TRP A 78 0.08 -17.52 -27.23
C TRP A 78 -0.76 -17.35 -25.97
N LEU A 79 -0.27 -17.86 -24.85
CA LEU A 79 -0.89 -17.70 -23.54
C LEU A 79 -0.24 -16.50 -22.83
N ALA A 80 -1.04 -15.47 -22.59
CA ALA A 80 -0.59 -14.15 -22.13
C ALA A 80 -1.29 -13.71 -20.84
N SER A 81 -1.56 -14.68 -19.95
CA SER A 81 -2.08 -14.38 -18.62
C SER A 81 -1.05 -13.67 -17.74
N ASP A 82 -1.50 -13.10 -16.63
CA ASP A 82 -0.66 -12.45 -15.63
C ASP A 82 0.42 -13.41 -15.10
N GLU A 83 1.51 -12.85 -14.58
CA GLU A 83 2.72 -13.62 -14.22
C GLU A 83 2.64 -14.29 -12.84
N ASP A 84 1.58 -14.03 -12.09
CA ASP A 84 1.37 -14.71 -10.82
C ASP A 84 0.89 -16.17 -11.00
N ARG A 85 0.85 -16.91 -9.89
CA ARG A 85 0.39 -18.30 -9.88
C ARG A 85 -1.06 -18.49 -10.37
N GLU A 86 -1.92 -17.47 -10.22
CA GLU A 86 -3.30 -17.54 -10.71
C GLU A 86 -3.33 -17.44 -12.23
N GLY A 87 -2.57 -16.49 -12.80
CA GLY A 87 -2.37 -16.37 -14.24
C GLY A 87 -1.74 -17.64 -14.82
N GLU A 88 -0.75 -18.23 -14.15
CA GLU A 88 -0.13 -19.48 -14.61
C GLU A 88 -1.14 -20.66 -14.63
N ALA A 89 -1.97 -20.78 -13.59
CA ALA A 89 -3.04 -21.78 -13.54
C ALA A 89 -4.11 -21.57 -14.63
N ILE A 90 -4.46 -20.32 -14.96
CA ILE A 90 -5.35 -20.01 -16.09
C ILE A 90 -4.74 -20.47 -17.42
N SER A 91 -3.45 -20.19 -17.63
CA SER A 91 -2.71 -20.65 -18.81
C SER A 91 -2.70 -22.18 -18.92
N TRP A 92 -2.44 -22.88 -17.82
CA TRP A 92 -2.50 -24.34 -17.77
C TRP A 92 -3.91 -24.86 -18.06
N HIS A 93 -4.96 -24.29 -17.45
CA HIS A 93 -6.34 -24.67 -17.75
C HIS A 93 -6.70 -24.45 -19.23
N LEU A 94 -6.25 -23.36 -19.84
CA LEU A 94 -6.41 -23.12 -21.28
C LEU A 94 -5.70 -24.19 -22.11
N PHE A 95 -4.46 -24.49 -21.77
CA PHE A 95 -3.66 -25.53 -22.45
C PHE A 95 -4.37 -26.88 -22.46
N GLU A 96 -4.77 -27.37 -21.29
CA GLU A 96 -5.48 -28.65 -21.11
C GLU A 96 -6.85 -28.66 -21.80
N THR A 97 -7.65 -27.61 -21.57
CA THR A 97 -9.05 -27.59 -22.02
C THR A 97 -9.17 -27.48 -23.52
N LEU A 98 -8.29 -26.69 -24.15
CA LEU A 98 -8.29 -26.47 -25.59
C LEU A 98 -7.57 -27.60 -26.35
N GLY A 99 -6.86 -28.50 -25.64
CA GLY A 99 -6.08 -29.58 -26.24
C GLY A 99 -4.88 -29.06 -27.01
N LEU A 100 -4.20 -28.06 -26.45
CA LEU A 100 -3.03 -27.45 -27.07
C LEU A 100 -1.81 -28.39 -27.01
N LYS A 101 -0.81 -28.09 -27.83
CA LYS A 101 0.44 -28.86 -27.90
C LYS A 101 1.64 -27.96 -27.65
N ASP A 102 2.68 -28.52 -27.04
CA ASP A 102 3.90 -27.80 -26.68
C ASP A 102 4.57 -27.14 -27.90
N GLU A 103 4.55 -27.80 -29.06
CA GLU A 103 5.27 -27.33 -30.26
C GLU A 103 4.63 -26.08 -30.89
N SER A 104 3.33 -25.88 -30.66
CA SER A 104 2.55 -24.77 -31.22
C SER A 104 1.99 -23.82 -30.17
N THR A 105 2.48 -23.91 -28.93
CA THR A 105 2.05 -23.05 -27.81
C THR A 105 3.21 -22.32 -27.17
N LYS A 106 3.02 -21.03 -26.91
CA LYS A 106 4.01 -20.16 -26.27
C LYS A 106 3.38 -19.45 -25.07
N ARG A 107 4.11 -19.33 -23.97
CA ARG A 107 3.70 -18.56 -22.78
C ARG A 107 4.53 -17.28 -22.71
N ILE A 108 3.88 -16.13 -22.61
CA ILE A 108 4.57 -14.83 -22.47
C ILE A 108 4.15 -14.15 -21.18
N VAL A 109 5.08 -13.52 -20.48
CA VAL A 109 4.84 -12.80 -19.22
C VAL A 109 5.30 -11.35 -19.35
N PHE A 110 4.65 -10.44 -18.62
CA PHE A 110 4.97 -9.02 -18.61
C PHE A 110 4.41 -8.35 -17.35
N HIS A 111 5.10 -7.34 -16.84
CA HIS A 111 4.71 -6.58 -15.64
C HIS A 111 4.03 -5.24 -15.97
N GLU A 112 4.01 -4.83 -17.23
CA GLU A 112 3.33 -3.62 -17.72
C GLU A 112 2.86 -3.84 -19.17
N ILE A 113 1.78 -3.16 -19.55
CA ILE A 113 1.16 -3.31 -20.87
C ILE A 113 1.60 -2.16 -21.79
N THR A 114 2.89 -2.16 -22.13
CA THR A 114 3.49 -1.24 -23.10
C THR A 114 3.85 -1.94 -24.39
N LYS A 115 3.90 -1.18 -25.49
CA LYS A 115 4.36 -1.73 -26.77
C LYS A 115 5.76 -2.38 -26.66
N PRO A 116 6.78 -1.74 -26.05
CA PRO A 116 8.09 -2.37 -25.88
C PRO A 116 8.06 -3.64 -25.01
N ALA A 117 7.33 -3.65 -23.89
CA ALA A 117 7.27 -4.82 -23.01
C ALA A 117 6.58 -6.01 -23.70
N ILE A 118 5.48 -5.77 -24.40
CA ILE A 118 4.74 -6.81 -25.12
C ILE A 118 5.57 -7.39 -26.27
N LEU A 119 6.24 -6.55 -27.07
CA LEU A 119 7.11 -7.04 -28.14
C LEU A 119 8.28 -7.86 -27.60
N LYS A 120 8.93 -7.39 -26.52
CA LYS A 120 10.00 -8.14 -25.84
C LYS A 120 9.51 -9.50 -25.31
N ALA A 121 8.29 -9.55 -24.79
CA ALA A 121 7.70 -10.80 -24.29
C ALA A 121 7.40 -11.80 -25.43
N ILE A 122 6.98 -11.31 -26.60
CA ILE A 122 6.81 -12.13 -27.81
C ILE A 122 8.14 -12.69 -28.32
N ASP A 123 9.21 -11.89 -28.26
CA ASP A 123 10.54 -12.31 -28.69
C ASP A 123 11.17 -13.34 -27.74
N ASN A 124 10.73 -13.39 -26.47
CA ASN A 124 11.28 -14.25 -25.43
C ASN A 124 10.18 -15.10 -24.74
N PRO A 125 9.49 -15.98 -25.49
CA PRO A 125 8.47 -16.84 -24.90
C PRO A 125 9.11 -17.89 -23.99
N ARG A 126 8.36 -18.31 -22.97
CA ARG A 126 8.68 -19.43 -22.10
C ARG A 126 7.64 -20.55 -22.24
N LYS A 127 7.83 -21.63 -21.49
CA LYS A 127 6.84 -22.69 -21.26
C LYS A 127 6.02 -22.41 -20.00
N ILE A 128 4.93 -23.16 -19.82
CA ILE A 128 4.16 -23.15 -18.57
C ILE A 128 5.05 -23.63 -17.43
N ASP A 129 5.05 -22.87 -16.33
CA ASP A 129 5.73 -23.22 -15.10
C ASP A 129 4.83 -24.06 -14.20
N TYR A 130 5.02 -25.37 -14.28
CA TYR A 130 4.23 -26.32 -13.49
C TYR A 130 4.44 -26.19 -11.97
N ASN A 131 5.54 -25.58 -11.49
CA ASN A 131 5.69 -25.34 -10.05
C ASN A 131 4.70 -24.28 -9.56
N LEU A 132 4.49 -23.21 -10.35
CA LEU A 132 3.49 -22.19 -10.05
C LEU A 132 2.07 -22.74 -10.16
N VAL A 133 1.79 -23.57 -11.17
CA VAL A 133 0.51 -24.29 -11.31
C VAL A 133 0.26 -25.16 -10.08
N ASN A 134 1.22 -26.01 -9.71
CA ASN A 134 1.10 -26.91 -8.57
C ASN A 134 0.91 -26.13 -7.26
N ALA A 135 1.59 -24.99 -7.09
CA ALA A 135 1.41 -24.13 -5.92
C ALA A 135 0.00 -23.52 -5.85
N GLN A 136 -0.58 -23.13 -7.00
CA GLN A 136 -1.96 -22.64 -7.08
C GLN A 136 -2.96 -23.77 -6.77
N GLN A 137 -2.77 -24.95 -7.36
CA GLN A 137 -3.61 -26.12 -7.14
C GLN A 137 -3.56 -26.61 -5.69
N ALA A 138 -2.38 -26.68 -5.09
CA ALA A 138 -2.21 -27.05 -3.68
C ALA A 138 -3.00 -26.10 -2.77
N ARG A 139 -2.96 -24.79 -3.05
CA ARG A 139 -3.80 -23.81 -2.33
C ARG A 139 -5.29 -24.08 -2.55
N ARG A 140 -5.71 -24.31 -3.79
CA ARG A 140 -7.12 -24.58 -4.14
C ARG A 140 -7.66 -25.84 -3.45
N VAL A 141 -6.86 -26.90 -3.41
CA VAL A 141 -7.13 -28.17 -2.72
C VAL A 141 -7.25 -27.94 -1.22
N LEU A 142 -6.26 -27.28 -0.61
CA LEU A 142 -6.25 -26.98 0.82
C LEU A 142 -7.50 -26.18 1.24
N ASP A 143 -7.83 -25.12 0.51
CA ASP A 143 -8.98 -24.27 0.84
C ASP A 143 -10.30 -25.04 0.66
N ARG A 144 -10.40 -25.97 -0.31
CA ARG A 144 -11.58 -26.86 -0.48
C ARG A 144 -11.72 -27.84 0.68
N LEU A 145 -10.64 -28.53 1.07
CA LEU A 145 -10.67 -29.50 2.17
C LEU A 145 -11.06 -28.84 3.49
N VAL A 146 -10.44 -27.70 3.83
CA VAL A 146 -10.79 -26.96 5.06
C VAL A 146 -12.24 -26.49 5.05
N GLY A 147 -12.69 -25.93 3.93
CA GLY A 147 -14.08 -25.46 3.80
C GLY A 147 -15.10 -26.59 3.95
N PHE A 148 -14.83 -27.73 3.31
CA PHE A 148 -15.73 -28.88 3.31
C PHE A 148 -15.80 -29.58 4.66
N GLU A 149 -14.66 -29.80 5.32
CA GLU A 149 -14.59 -30.51 6.61
C GLU A 149 -15.09 -29.66 7.78
N LEU A 150 -14.76 -28.36 7.82
CA LEU A 150 -15.05 -27.52 8.99
C LEU A 150 -16.43 -26.83 8.94
N SER A 151 -16.99 -26.55 7.76
CA SER A 151 -18.30 -25.86 7.67
C SER A 151 -19.43 -26.65 8.35
N PRO A 152 -19.55 -27.98 8.20
CA PRO A 152 -20.57 -28.77 8.91
C PRO A 152 -20.45 -28.70 10.43
N VAL A 153 -19.24 -28.55 10.97
CA VAL A 153 -19.02 -28.36 12.42
C VAL A 153 -19.60 -27.02 12.86
N LEU A 154 -19.34 -25.93 12.10
CA LEU A 154 -19.92 -24.61 12.38
C LEU A 154 -21.45 -24.62 12.31
N TRP A 155 -22.04 -25.37 11.37
CA TRP A 155 -23.48 -25.49 11.26
C TRP A 155 -24.11 -26.14 12.48
N LYS A 156 -23.49 -27.20 13.01
CA LYS A 156 -23.96 -27.93 14.19
C LYS A 156 -23.72 -27.18 15.50
N LYS A 157 -22.65 -26.38 15.60
CA LYS A 157 -22.19 -25.79 16.88
C LYS A 157 -22.46 -24.30 17.03
N VAL A 158 -22.66 -23.57 15.92
CA VAL A 158 -22.80 -22.12 15.93
C VAL A 158 -24.09 -21.69 15.23
N LYS A 159 -24.14 -21.82 13.89
CA LYS A 159 -25.30 -21.43 13.09
C LYS A 159 -25.26 -22.10 11.71
N PRO A 160 -26.39 -22.59 11.19
CA PRO A 160 -26.48 -23.10 9.82
C PRO A 160 -26.01 -22.06 8.78
N SER A 161 -25.46 -22.55 7.66
CA SER A 161 -25.00 -21.74 6.51
C SER A 161 -23.78 -20.84 6.76
N LEU A 162 -23.03 -21.06 7.83
CA LEU A 162 -21.71 -20.44 8.00
C LEU A 162 -20.66 -21.12 7.12
N SER A 163 -19.69 -20.36 6.60
CA SER A 163 -18.57 -20.92 5.85
C SER A 163 -17.29 -20.91 6.69
N ALA A 164 -16.59 -22.04 6.70
CA ALA A 164 -15.25 -22.11 7.25
C ALA A 164 -14.23 -21.62 6.22
N GLY A 165 -13.35 -20.72 6.64
CA GLY A 165 -12.30 -20.16 5.79
C GLY A 165 -10.99 -20.09 6.55
N ARG A 166 -9.96 -20.80 6.08
CA ARG A 166 -8.67 -20.94 6.79
C ARG A 166 -8.01 -19.59 7.10
N VAL A 167 -8.01 -18.67 6.14
CA VAL A 167 -7.39 -17.34 6.27
C VAL A 167 -8.40 -16.33 6.85
N GLN A 168 -9.67 -16.42 6.46
CA GLN A 168 -10.72 -15.52 6.94
C GLN A 168 -10.93 -15.64 8.45
N SER A 169 -10.90 -16.85 9.01
CA SER A 169 -11.08 -17.06 10.45
C SER A 169 -9.96 -16.42 11.28
N VAL A 170 -8.72 -16.44 10.79
CA VAL A 170 -7.58 -15.79 11.43
C VAL A 170 -7.74 -14.26 11.38
N ALA A 171 -8.18 -13.70 10.25
CA ALA A 171 -8.45 -12.27 10.15
C ALA A 171 -9.58 -11.83 11.10
N VAL A 172 -10.67 -12.61 11.18
CA VAL A 172 -11.75 -12.38 12.15
C VAL A 172 -11.21 -12.46 13.58
N ARG A 173 -10.33 -13.42 13.87
CA ARG A 173 -9.69 -13.53 15.18
C ARG A 173 -8.90 -12.27 15.55
N LEU A 174 -8.12 -11.68 14.63
CA LEU A 174 -7.38 -10.44 14.92
C LEU A 174 -8.30 -9.30 15.34
N ILE A 175 -9.46 -9.16 14.69
CA ILE A 175 -10.48 -8.16 15.04
C ILE A 175 -11.08 -8.46 16.41
N VAL A 176 -11.45 -9.73 16.66
CA VAL A 176 -12.02 -10.16 17.94
C VAL A 176 -11.02 -9.99 19.10
N ASP A 177 -9.75 -10.27 18.88
CA ASP A 177 -8.72 -10.12 19.90
C ASP A 177 -8.49 -8.63 20.22
N ARG A 178 -8.47 -7.73 19.22
CA ARG A 178 -8.46 -6.27 19.45
C ARG A 178 -9.71 -5.79 20.20
N GLU A 179 -10.89 -6.27 19.82
CA GLU A 179 -12.15 -5.94 20.49
C GLU A 179 -12.12 -6.38 21.97
N ARG A 180 -11.52 -7.54 22.26
CA ARG A 180 -11.33 -8.01 23.65
C ARG A 180 -10.31 -7.18 24.43
N GLU A 181 -9.27 -6.65 23.78
CA GLU A 181 -8.32 -5.72 24.39
C GLU A 181 -9.04 -4.42 24.77
N ILE A 182 -9.82 -3.84 23.86
CA ILE A 182 -10.62 -2.63 24.09
C ILE A 182 -11.60 -2.84 25.25
N ASN A 183 -12.33 -3.95 25.26
CA ASN A 183 -13.33 -4.24 26.30
C ASN A 183 -12.71 -4.50 27.70
N LYS A 184 -11.43 -4.86 27.78
CA LYS A 184 -10.70 -5.07 29.04
C LYS A 184 -9.88 -3.86 29.47
N PHE A 185 -9.83 -2.82 28.64
CA PHE A 185 -9.02 -1.66 28.89
C PHE A 185 -9.65 -0.78 29.97
N GLU A 186 -8.91 -0.55 31.05
CA GLU A 186 -9.29 0.37 32.11
C GLU A 186 -8.51 1.68 31.91
N PRO A 187 -9.19 2.81 31.61
CA PRO A 187 -8.52 4.08 31.39
C PRO A 187 -7.83 4.60 32.67
N GLU A 188 -6.60 5.07 32.53
CA GLU A 188 -5.84 5.72 33.59
C GLU A 188 -5.81 7.24 33.35
N ALA A 189 -6.16 8.01 34.38
CA ALA A 189 -6.14 9.46 34.35
C ALA A 189 -4.73 9.99 34.66
N ALA A 190 -4.32 11.03 33.93
CA ALA A 190 -3.13 11.80 34.24
C ALA A 190 -3.28 13.25 33.78
N PHE A 191 -2.68 14.18 34.53
CA PHE A 191 -2.74 15.61 34.26
C PHE A 191 -1.53 16.04 33.43
N LYS A 192 -1.80 16.60 32.24
CA LYS A 192 -0.81 17.19 31.34
C LYS A 192 -0.67 18.68 31.64
N ILE A 193 0.55 19.15 31.89
CA ILE A 193 0.83 20.58 32.07
C ILE A 193 1.28 21.20 30.75
N VAL A 194 0.58 22.25 30.34
CA VAL A 194 0.92 23.07 29.17
C VAL A 194 1.05 24.52 29.61
N ALA A 195 2.10 25.20 29.13
CA ALA A 195 2.36 26.61 29.36
C ALA A 195 2.49 27.34 28.02
N PHE A 196 1.97 28.57 27.95
CA PHE A 196 2.18 29.45 26.82
C PHE A 196 3.00 30.67 27.26
N PHE A 197 4.10 30.91 26.57
CA PHE A 197 5.05 31.99 26.85
C PHE A 197 5.07 33.01 25.72
N HIS A 198 5.55 34.22 25.99
CA HIS A 198 5.97 35.17 24.97
C HIS A 198 7.30 35.86 25.35
N THR A 199 8.05 36.30 24.35
CA THR A 199 9.39 36.91 24.48
C THR A 199 9.36 38.43 24.78
N GLY A 200 8.19 38.98 25.11
CA GLY A 200 7.95 40.40 25.36
C GLY A 200 7.19 41.12 24.24
N LYS A 201 7.02 40.45 23.09
CA LYS A 201 6.05 40.83 22.05
C LYS A 201 4.92 39.80 22.04
N VAL A 202 3.67 40.24 22.18
CA VAL A 202 2.50 39.35 22.27
C VAL A 202 2.33 38.44 21.04
N LYS A 203 2.85 38.87 19.87
CA LYS A 203 2.83 38.09 18.62
C LYS A 203 3.81 36.90 18.61
N ASP A 204 4.75 36.85 19.54
CA ASP A 204 5.81 35.85 19.61
C ASP A 204 5.47 34.78 20.68
N SER A 205 4.22 34.32 20.68
CA SER A 205 3.76 33.34 21.67
C SER A 205 4.11 31.91 21.25
N PHE A 206 4.59 31.08 22.17
CA PHE A 206 4.89 29.67 21.93
C PHE A 206 4.48 28.78 23.10
N LYS A 207 4.31 27.50 22.80
CA LYS A 207 3.87 26.47 23.74
C LYS A 207 5.08 25.73 24.32
N ALA A 208 5.02 25.40 25.60
CA ALA A 208 5.94 24.50 26.27
C ALA A 208 5.16 23.52 27.16
N GLU A 209 5.69 22.32 27.35
CA GLU A 209 5.04 21.27 28.12
C GLU A 209 5.96 20.73 29.19
N LEU A 210 5.39 20.34 30.33
CA LEU A 210 6.12 19.54 31.30
C LEU A 210 6.24 18.11 30.75
N PRO A 211 7.45 17.52 30.66
CA PRO A 211 7.60 16.16 30.13
C PRO A 211 6.93 15.08 30.98
N GLN A 212 6.78 15.36 32.27
CA GLN A 212 6.13 14.49 33.24
C GLN A 212 4.64 14.81 33.33
N ARG A 213 3.83 13.79 33.64
CA ARG A 213 2.41 13.95 33.95
C ARG A 213 2.18 13.69 35.44
N PHE A 214 1.20 14.36 36.02
CA PHE A 214 0.79 14.12 37.41
C PHE A 214 -0.35 13.11 37.47
N ALA A 215 -0.36 12.27 38.50
CA ALA A 215 -1.41 11.26 38.67
C ALA A 215 -2.69 11.85 39.25
N THR A 216 -2.57 12.94 40.03
CA THR A 216 -3.69 13.53 40.75
C THR A 216 -3.87 15.02 40.49
N GLU A 217 -5.10 15.50 40.62
CA GLU A 217 -5.43 16.93 40.52
C GLU A 217 -4.68 17.76 41.56
N ALA A 218 -4.49 17.23 42.77
CA ALA A 218 -3.79 17.91 43.85
C ALA A 218 -2.31 18.18 43.52
N GLU A 219 -1.61 17.21 42.92
CA GLU A 219 -0.23 17.38 42.47
C GLU A 219 -0.13 18.41 41.33
N ALA A 220 -1.03 18.32 40.35
CA ALA A 220 -1.06 19.25 39.24
C ALA A 220 -1.38 20.68 39.70
N THR A 221 -2.35 20.84 40.60
CA THR A 221 -2.71 22.13 41.19
C THR A 221 -1.55 22.70 41.99
N LYS A 222 -0.88 21.89 42.81
CA LYS A 222 0.31 22.32 43.55
C LYS A 222 1.41 22.83 42.62
N PHE A 223 1.67 22.12 41.51
CA PHE A 223 2.62 22.57 40.50
C PHE A 223 2.24 23.94 39.92
N LEU A 224 0.96 24.15 39.59
CA LEU A 224 0.48 25.44 39.07
C LEU A 224 0.61 26.58 40.10
N GLU A 225 0.28 26.31 41.38
CA GLU A 225 0.43 27.28 42.47
C GLU A 225 1.89 27.69 42.67
N ASP A 226 2.81 26.72 42.68
CA ASP A 226 4.25 26.97 42.80
C ASP A 226 4.77 27.83 41.63
N CYS A 227 4.14 27.74 40.46
CA CYS A 227 4.51 28.50 39.26
C CYS A 227 3.96 29.93 39.22
N LYS A 228 3.00 30.32 40.08
CA LYS A 228 2.39 31.66 40.05
C LYS A 228 3.38 32.80 40.33
N ALA A 229 4.35 32.56 41.20
CA ALA A 229 5.39 33.52 41.56
C ALA A 229 6.73 33.24 40.84
N ALA A 230 6.74 32.30 39.89
CA ALA A 230 7.97 31.90 39.20
C ALA A 230 8.38 32.91 38.14
N LEU A 231 9.70 33.07 38.01
CA LEU A 231 10.34 33.65 36.83
C LEU A 231 10.70 32.52 35.88
N PHE A 232 10.50 32.75 34.59
CA PHE A 232 10.78 31.78 33.54
C PHE A 232 11.89 32.31 32.65
N SER A 233 12.83 31.44 32.28
CA SER A 233 13.89 31.79 31.35
C SER A 233 14.33 30.61 30.51
N VAL A 234 14.90 30.88 29.33
CA VAL A 234 15.45 29.82 28.48
C VAL A 234 16.72 29.27 29.12
N LYS A 235 16.64 28.06 29.69
CA LYS A 235 17.78 27.37 30.32
C LYS A 235 18.78 26.85 29.32
N ASN A 236 18.26 26.25 28.25
CA ASN A 236 19.06 25.63 27.21
C ASN A 236 18.32 25.74 25.86
N LEU A 237 19.09 25.85 24.79
CA LEU A 237 18.60 25.89 23.42
C LEU A 237 19.50 25.01 22.56
N GLU A 238 18.92 23.97 21.97
CA GLU A 238 19.64 23.02 21.12
C GLU A 238 18.98 22.97 19.73
N THR A 239 19.77 23.21 18.68
CA THR A 239 19.33 23.08 17.29
C THR A 239 19.98 21.85 16.67
N LYS A 240 19.17 20.96 16.09
CA LYS A 240 19.63 19.75 15.41
C LYS A 240 19.11 19.68 13.98
N PRO A 241 19.95 19.32 13.00
CA PRO A 241 19.45 18.96 11.69
C PRO A 241 18.60 17.69 11.79
N ALA A 242 17.44 17.69 11.16
CA ALA A 242 16.55 16.55 11.05
C ALA A 242 16.23 16.31 9.57
N LYS A 243 16.08 15.04 9.20
CA LYS A 243 15.77 14.65 7.81
C LYS A 243 14.62 13.67 7.79
N ARG A 244 13.70 13.86 6.84
CA ARG A 244 12.64 12.89 6.53
C ARG A 244 12.94 12.29 5.16
N SER A 245 12.97 10.97 5.08
CA SER A 245 13.20 10.25 3.82
C SER A 245 11.87 9.92 3.15
N PRO A 246 11.80 9.94 1.81
CA PRO A 246 10.63 9.47 1.10
C PRO A 246 10.43 7.98 1.33
N ALA A 247 9.16 7.60 1.46
CA ALA A 247 8.77 6.21 1.56
C ALA A 247 8.91 5.48 0.21
N ALA A 248 9.01 4.15 0.27
CA ALA A 248 9.21 3.32 -0.91
C ALA A 248 8.02 3.40 -1.89
N PRO A 249 8.22 3.08 -3.19
CA PRO A 249 7.13 2.88 -4.14
C PRO A 249 6.07 1.90 -3.62
N PHE A 250 4.87 1.96 -4.18
CA PHE A 250 3.77 1.13 -3.68
C PHE A 250 3.99 -0.36 -3.94
N THR A 251 3.79 -1.16 -2.89
CA THR A 251 3.31 -2.55 -2.99
C THR A 251 1.78 -2.57 -3.00
N THR A 252 1.19 -3.75 -3.22
CA THR A 252 -0.25 -3.98 -3.10
C THR A 252 -0.80 -3.53 -1.75
N SER A 253 -0.13 -3.90 -0.65
CA SER A 253 -0.61 -3.60 0.71
C SER A 253 -0.56 -2.11 1.00
N THR A 254 0.56 -1.45 0.68
CA THR A 254 0.72 0.00 0.94
C THR A 254 -0.19 0.84 0.04
N LEU A 255 -0.49 0.40 -1.19
CA LEU A 255 -1.46 1.07 -2.05
C LEU A 255 -2.86 1.01 -1.45
N GLN A 256 -3.27 -0.16 -0.95
CA GLN A 256 -4.57 -0.35 -0.32
C GLN A 256 -4.72 0.51 0.94
N GLN A 257 -3.69 0.58 1.77
CA GLN A 257 -3.68 1.42 2.98
C GLN A 257 -3.83 2.91 2.64
N GLU A 258 -2.96 3.43 1.76
CA GLU A 258 -2.99 4.86 1.41
C GLU A 258 -4.24 5.25 0.61
N ALA A 259 -4.77 4.36 -0.25
CA ALA A 259 -6.04 4.60 -0.93
C ALA A 259 -7.24 4.60 0.04
N SER A 260 -7.20 3.78 1.11
CA SER A 260 -8.21 3.83 2.17
C SER A 260 -8.14 5.17 2.90
N ARG A 261 -6.96 5.55 3.40
CA ARG A 261 -6.76 6.79 4.17
C ARG A 261 -7.04 8.05 3.37
N LYS A 262 -6.45 8.18 2.17
CA LYS A 262 -6.51 9.43 1.38
C LYS A 262 -7.70 9.53 0.45
N LEU A 263 -8.22 8.40 -0.03
CA LEU A 263 -9.28 8.38 -1.04
C LEU A 263 -10.62 7.86 -0.51
N GLY A 264 -10.66 7.27 0.69
CA GLY A 264 -11.82 6.60 1.24
C GLY A 264 -12.19 5.33 0.45
N PHE A 265 -11.23 4.70 -0.23
CA PHE A 265 -11.49 3.51 -1.03
C PHE A 265 -11.36 2.25 -0.19
N SER A 266 -12.38 1.39 -0.25
CA SER A 266 -12.24 0.03 0.27
C SER A 266 -11.16 -0.73 -0.51
N VAL A 267 -10.55 -1.73 0.12
CA VAL A 267 -9.56 -2.61 -0.51
C VAL A 267 -10.07 -3.17 -1.85
N ALA A 268 -11.32 -3.62 -1.90
CA ALA A 268 -11.94 -4.15 -3.11
C ALA A 268 -12.05 -3.10 -4.22
N ARG A 269 -12.48 -1.88 -3.88
CA ARG A 269 -12.57 -0.76 -4.85
C ARG A 269 -11.19 -0.38 -5.38
N THR A 270 -10.19 -0.28 -4.50
CA THR A 270 -8.80 0.03 -4.88
C THR A 270 -8.27 -0.98 -5.89
N MET A 271 -8.44 -2.29 -5.64
CA MET A 271 -7.96 -3.32 -6.56
C MET A 271 -8.73 -3.34 -7.88
N GLN A 272 -10.04 -3.07 -7.86
CA GLN A 272 -10.84 -2.98 -9.08
C GLN A 272 -10.39 -1.82 -9.98
N VAL A 273 -10.12 -0.65 -9.40
CA VAL A 273 -9.63 0.52 -10.14
C VAL A 273 -8.19 0.27 -10.63
N ALA A 274 -7.31 -0.26 -9.78
CA ALA A 274 -5.94 -0.59 -10.17
C ALA A 274 -5.88 -1.62 -11.31
N GLN A 275 -6.76 -2.63 -11.31
CA GLN A 275 -6.90 -3.57 -12.44
C GLN A 275 -7.20 -2.84 -13.74
N ARG A 276 -8.16 -1.90 -13.75
CA ARG A 276 -8.48 -1.12 -14.97
C ARG A 276 -7.31 -0.26 -15.44
N LEU A 277 -6.60 0.36 -14.50
CA LEU A 277 -5.40 1.15 -14.81
C LEU A 277 -4.29 0.28 -15.44
N TYR A 278 -4.06 -0.92 -14.90
CA TYR A 278 -3.09 -1.87 -15.46
C TYR A 278 -3.51 -2.37 -16.84
N GLU A 279 -4.77 -2.80 -17.01
CA GLU A 279 -5.29 -3.32 -18.29
C GLU A 279 -5.33 -2.28 -19.42
N SER A 280 -5.42 -1.00 -19.06
CA SER A 280 -5.30 0.15 -19.98
C SER A 280 -3.85 0.63 -20.17
N GLY A 281 -2.87 -0.04 -19.56
CA GLY A 281 -1.45 0.24 -19.73
C GLY A 281 -0.93 1.46 -18.96
N ARG A 282 -1.68 1.97 -17.98
CA ARG A 282 -1.33 3.19 -17.22
C ARG A 282 -0.38 2.93 -16.06
N ILE A 283 -0.47 1.76 -15.42
CA ILE A 283 0.40 1.38 -14.31
C ILE A 283 0.99 -0.02 -14.53
N THR A 284 2.03 -0.34 -13.77
CA THR A 284 2.57 -1.70 -13.62
C THR A 284 1.60 -2.62 -12.87
N TYR A 285 1.88 -3.92 -12.88
CA TYR A 285 1.05 -4.94 -12.27
C TYR A 285 0.80 -4.68 -10.78
N MET A 286 -0.47 -4.56 -10.40
CA MET A 286 -0.90 -4.10 -9.07
C MET A 286 -0.89 -5.19 -7.99
N ARG A 287 -0.52 -6.43 -8.33
CA ARG A 287 -0.36 -7.53 -7.35
C ARG A 287 1.12 -7.87 -7.21
N THR A 288 1.78 -7.02 -6.44
CA THR A 288 3.21 -7.08 -6.16
C THR A 288 3.47 -6.81 -4.68
N ASP A 289 4.45 -7.51 -4.12
CA ASP A 289 5.06 -7.21 -2.83
C ASP A 289 6.45 -6.56 -2.99
N SER A 290 6.83 -6.26 -4.23
CA SER A 290 8.09 -5.61 -4.55
C SER A 290 8.00 -4.09 -4.43
N VAL A 291 9.06 -3.50 -3.89
CA VAL A 291 9.30 -2.04 -3.88
C VAL A 291 10.34 -1.62 -4.92
N ASN A 292 10.84 -2.57 -5.72
CA ASN A 292 11.89 -2.32 -6.70
C ASN A 292 11.37 -1.49 -7.87
N LEU A 293 12.21 -0.60 -8.40
CA LEU A 293 12.01 0.06 -9.68
C LEU A 293 13.10 -0.41 -10.64
N SER A 294 12.72 -0.65 -11.89
CA SER A 294 13.67 -0.92 -12.97
C SER A 294 14.59 0.28 -13.19
N ASP A 295 15.80 0.03 -13.70
CA ASP A 295 16.75 1.13 -14.00
C ASP A 295 16.11 2.14 -14.99
N THR A 296 15.35 1.66 -15.98
CA THR A 296 14.58 2.52 -16.90
C THR A 296 13.56 3.41 -16.16
N ALA A 297 12.86 2.87 -15.16
CA ALA A 297 11.91 3.64 -14.38
C ALA A 297 12.59 4.68 -13.49
N ILE A 298 13.76 4.35 -12.92
CA ILE A 298 14.58 5.28 -12.14
C ILE A 298 15.07 6.44 -13.03
N GLU A 299 15.60 6.14 -14.22
CA GLU A 299 16.05 7.16 -15.18
C GLU A 299 14.90 8.06 -15.67
N ALA A 300 13.71 7.47 -15.91
CA ALA A 300 12.52 8.23 -16.29
C ALA A 300 12.04 9.15 -15.16
N ALA A 301 12.04 8.67 -13.91
CA ALA A 301 11.73 9.49 -12.74
C ALA A 301 12.76 10.61 -12.53
N GLU A 302 14.06 10.33 -12.72
CA GLU A 302 15.13 11.33 -12.67
C GLU A 302 14.87 12.47 -13.65
N LYS A 303 14.60 12.15 -14.91
CA LYS A 303 14.32 13.14 -15.96
C LYS A 303 13.12 14.00 -15.59
N GLU A 304 12.05 13.37 -15.11
CA GLU A 304 10.83 14.07 -14.71
C GLU A 304 11.09 15.02 -13.52
N ILE A 305 11.76 14.53 -12.47
CA ILE A 305 12.05 15.33 -11.28
C ILE A 305 12.93 16.52 -11.61
N LYS A 306 13.99 16.30 -12.40
CA LYS A 306 14.90 17.38 -12.82
C LYS A 306 14.19 18.43 -13.67
N SER A 307 13.28 18.00 -14.55
CA SER A 307 12.51 18.90 -15.42
C SER A 307 11.48 19.71 -14.64
N ALA A 308 10.73 19.07 -13.73
CA ALA A 308 9.60 19.70 -13.04
C ALA A 308 9.99 20.46 -11.75
N TYR A 309 11.00 19.97 -11.01
CA TYR A 309 11.35 20.50 -9.68
C TYR A 309 12.80 21.02 -9.60
N GLY A 310 13.70 20.50 -10.45
CA GLY A 310 15.10 20.89 -10.53
C GLY A 310 16.06 19.89 -9.88
N ASN A 311 17.36 20.03 -10.20
CA ASN A 311 18.39 19.04 -9.86
C ASN A 311 18.51 18.74 -8.36
N GLN A 312 18.30 19.73 -7.48
CA GLN A 312 18.37 19.56 -6.03
C GLN A 312 17.30 18.61 -5.45
N TYR A 313 16.20 18.41 -6.18
CA TYR A 313 15.10 17.55 -5.76
C TYR A 313 15.30 16.08 -6.13
N HIS A 314 16.29 15.73 -6.94
CA HIS A 314 16.54 14.35 -7.35
C HIS A 314 17.61 13.68 -6.49
N LYS A 315 17.32 12.45 -6.03
CA LYS A 315 18.30 11.57 -5.39
C LYS A 315 17.96 10.13 -5.75
N VAL A 316 18.85 9.48 -6.51
CA VAL A 316 18.67 8.07 -6.92
C VAL A 316 18.54 7.20 -5.68
N ARG A 317 17.45 6.41 -5.60
CA ARG A 317 17.17 5.52 -4.49
C ARG A 317 16.76 4.14 -5.00
N LYS A 318 17.49 3.12 -4.57
CA LYS A 318 17.16 1.72 -4.83
C LYS A 318 16.56 1.10 -3.56
N TYR A 319 15.26 0.87 -3.58
CA TYR A 319 14.56 0.16 -2.50
C TYR A 319 14.67 -1.34 -2.73
N LYS A 320 14.92 -2.09 -1.66
CA LYS A 320 15.01 -3.56 -1.70
C LYS A 320 13.88 -4.17 -0.89
N THR A 321 13.22 -5.16 -1.49
CA THR A 321 12.23 -5.99 -0.81
C THR A 321 12.93 -6.85 0.24
N LYS A 322 12.43 -6.86 1.48
CA LYS A 322 13.06 -7.60 2.60
C LYS A 322 12.41 -8.97 2.85
N THR A 323 11.31 -9.29 2.16
CA THR A 323 10.52 -10.50 2.39
C THR A 323 11.14 -11.70 1.68
N SER A 324 11.49 -12.75 2.43
CA SER A 324 12.23 -13.94 1.97
C SER A 324 11.48 -14.91 1.04
N GLY A 325 10.39 -14.46 0.42
CA GLY A 325 9.60 -15.22 -0.55
C GLY A 325 8.86 -14.34 -1.54
N ALA A 326 9.24 -13.07 -1.64
CA ALA A 326 8.71 -12.17 -2.65
C ALA A 326 9.04 -12.70 -4.04
N GLN A 327 8.12 -12.54 -4.99
CA GLN A 327 8.44 -12.73 -6.40
C GLN A 327 9.36 -11.57 -6.80
N GLU A 328 10.66 -11.67 -6.49
CA GLU A 328 11.67 -10.61 -6.69
C GLU A 328 11.79 -10.16 -8.16
N ALA A 329 11.19 -10.90 -9.10
CA ALA A 329 11.05 -10.51 -10.49
C ALA A 329 10.06 -9.36 -10.72
N HIS A 330 9.19 -9.03 -9.76
CA HIS A 330 8.16 -8.01 -9.94
C HIS A 330 8.69 -6.61 -9.63
N GLU A 331 8.16 -5.63 -10.35
CA GLU A 331 8.35 -4.22 -10.07
C GLU A 331 7.30 -3.72 -9.07
N ALA A 332 7.57 -2.58 -8.43
CA ALA A 332 6.59 -1.87 -7.64
C ALA A 332 5.43 -1.35 -8.49
N ILE A 333 4.32 -0.98 -7.84
CA ILE A 333 3.20 -0.29 -8.48
C ILE A 333 3.60 1.16 -8.75
N ARG A 334 3.78 1.49 -10.02
CA ARG A 334 4.19 2.80 -10.52
C ARG A 334 3.47 3.13 -11.84
N PRO A 335 3.48 4.39 -12.29
CA PRO A 335 3.08 4.73 -13.65
C PRO A 335 3.95 4.01 -14.66
N THR A 336 3.36 3.62 -15.76
CA THR A 336 4.08 3.10 -16.92
C THR A 336 5.01 4.17 -17.53
N TYR A 337 4.53 5.42 -17.58
CA TYR A 337 5.29 6.57 -18.06
C TYR A 337 5.19 7.72 -17.06
N PHE A 338 6.32 8.15 -16.49
CA PHE A 338 6.35 9.26 -15.53
C PHE A 338 6.00 10.62 -16.16
N SER A 339 6.20 10.78 -17.46
CA SER A 339 5.82 12.00 -18.19
C SER A 339 4.30 12.19 -18.32
N GLU A 340 3.50 11.16 -18.05
CA GLU A 340 2.04 11.27 -17.99
C GLU A 340 1.62 11.64 -16.57
N HIS A 341 1.27 12.90 -16.33
CA HIS A 341 0.87 13.37 -14.99
C HIS A 341 -0.60 13.08 -14.67
N THR A 342 -1.40 12.94 -15.73
CA THR A 342 -2.84 12.71 -15.65
C THR A 342 -3.27 11.72 -16.71
N ILE A 343 -4.40 11.05 -16.47
CA ILE A 343 -5.00 10.11 -17.41
C ILE A 343 -6.45 10.49 -17.72
N ASP A 344 -6.94 10.02 -18.85
CA ASP A 344 -8.38 9.93 -19.10
C ASP A 344 -8.98 8.76 -18.29
N GLY A 345 -10.23 8.90 -17.88
CA GLY A 345 -10.91 7.89 -17.06
C GLY A 345 -11.93 8.51 -16.10
N ASP A 346 -12.55 7.65 -15.30
CA ASP A 346 -13.46 8.06 -14.24
C ASP A 346 -12.70 8.77 -13.09
N ALA A 347 -13.43 9.44 -12.20
CA ALA A 347 -12.82 10.18 -11.09
C ALA A 347 -12.01 9.28 -10.13
N SER A 348 -12.37 8.00 -10.00
CA SER A 348 -11.64 7.04 -9.16
C SER A 348 -10.33 6.64 -9.80
N GLU A 349 -10.33 6.39 -11.12
CA GLU A 349 -9.14 6.08 -11.91
C GLU A 349 -8.12 7.22 -11.85
N LYS A 350 -8.58 8.46 -12.09
CA LYS A 350 -7.73 9.66 -12.01
C LYS A 350 -7.09 9.82 -10.63
N ARG A 351 -7.88 9.69 -9.55
CA ARG A 351 -7.39 9.84 -8.17
C ARG A 351 -6.43 8.75 -7.75
N LEU A 352 -6.69 7.49 -8.11
CA LEU A 352 -5.78 6.38 -7.78
C LEU A 352 -4.49 6.46 -8.59
N TYR A 353 -4.57 6.82 -9.87
CA TYR A 353 -3.40 7.06 -10.70
C TYR A 353 -2.53 8.18 -10.15
N GLU A 354 -3.13 9.32 -9.81
CA GLU A 354 -2.42 10.46 -9.20
C GLU A 354 -1.70 10.05 -7.90
N LEU A 355 -2.36 9.25 -7.06
CA LEU A 355 -1.76 8.72 -5.83
C LEU A 355 -0.53 7.86 -6.14
N ILE A 356 -0.64 6.93 -7.10
CA ILE A 356 0.45 6.05 -7.55
C ILE A 356 1.61 6.88 -8.13
N TRP A 357 1.29 7.86 -8.98
CA TRP A 357 2.27 8.73 -9.63
C TRP A 357 3.07 9.54 -8.60
N LYS A 358 2.37 10.23 -7.70
CA LYS A 358 3.01 11.06 -6.67
C LYS A 358 3.91 10.22 -5.75
N ARG A 359 3.45 9.02 -5.36
CA ARG A 359 4.24 8.11 -4.53
C ARG A 359 5.51 7.63 -5.23
N ALA A 360 5.39 7.23 -6.50
CA ALA A 360 6.52 6.74 -7.27
C ALA A 360 7.57 7.84 -7.54
N ILE A 361 7.14 9.06 -7.91
CA ILE A 361 8.03 10.21 -8.07
C ILE A 361 8.70 10.59 -6.75
N ALA A 362 7.93 10.74 -5.67
CA ALA A 362 8.48 11.10 -4.36
C ALA A 362 9.54 10.11 -3.88
N SER A 363 9.40 8.83 -4.20
CA SER A 363 10.40 7.80 -3.86
C SER A 363 11.79 8.04 -4.46
N GLN A 364 11.91 8.81 -5.54
CA GLN A 364 13.19 9.16 -6.18
C GLN A 364 13.62 10.61 -5.90
N MET A 365 12.92 11.29 -4.98
CA MET A 365 13.25 12.65 -4.58
C MET A 365 14.22 12.70 -3.38
N SER A 366 14.85 13.85 -3.22
CA SER A 366 15.69 14.19 -2.07
C SER A 366 14.90 14.15 -0.75
N GLU A 367 15.62 13.93 0.36
CA GLU A 367 15.04 14.08 1.71
C GLU A 367 14.47 15.49 1.90
N ALA A 368 13.43 15.60 2.73
CA ALA A 368 13.07 16.88 3.31
C ALA A 368 14.02 17.16 4.48
N GLU A 369 14.56 18.37 4.55
CA GLU A 369 15.50 18.81 5.56
C GLU A 369 14.86 19.84 6.49
N PHE A 370 15.07 19.64 7.77
CA PHE A 370 14.51 20.43 8.85
C PHE A 370 15.60 20.83 9.83
N GLU A 371 15.36 21.92 10.53
CA GLU A 371 16.11 22.30 11.72
C GLU A 371 15.16 22.27 12.91
N ARG A 372 15.37 21.30 13.80
CA ARG A 372 14.59 21.15 15.01
C ARG A 372 15.27 21.90 16.14
N THR A 373 14.54 22.82 16.76
CA THR A 373 14.97 23.56 17.94
C THR A 373 14.27 22.98 19.17
N LEU A 374 15.05 22.62 20.18
CA LEU A 374 14.58 22.18 21.49
C LEU A 374 15.00 23.22 22.52
N ALA A 375 14.03 23.86 23.16
CA ALA A 375 14.24 24.80 24.24
C ALA A 375 13.81 24.17 25.57
N LYS A 376 14.69 24.26 26.57
CA LYS A 376 14.34 23.99 27.98
C LYS A 376 14.10 25.31 28.68
N ILE A 377 12.99 25.40 29.40
CA ILE A 377 12.58 26.59 30.14
C ILE A 377 12.72 26.28 31.62
N ASP A 378 13.56 27.08 32.29
CA ASP A 378 13.76 27.03 33.73
C ASP A 378 12.54 27.65 34.44
N ILE A 379 12.23 27.12 35.62
CA ILE A 379 11.18 27.64 36.52
C ILE A 379 11.87 28.00 37.83
N SER A 380 11.96 29.29 38.19
CA SER A 380 12.78 29.72 39.33
C SER A 380 12.36 29.15 40.69
N THR A 381 11.13 28.69 40.84
CA THR A 381 10.58 28.14 42.10
C THR A 381 10.66 26.62 42.18
N ARG A 382 11.08 25.96 41.09
CA ARG A 382 10.99 24.50 40.90
C ARG A 382 12.28 23.97 40.28
N THR A 383 12.45 22.65 40.28
CA THR A 383 13.65 21.99 39.69
C THR A 383 13.39 21.42 38.30
N GLU A 384 12.11 21.26 37.98
CA GLU A 384 11.57 20.74 36.75
C GLU A 384 11.69 21.78 35.63
N ASP A 385 12.00 21.32 34.41
CA ASP A 385 12.07 22.15 33.22
C ASP A 385 10.82 21.92 32.35
N LEU A 386 10.31 22.98 31.72
CA LEU A 386 9.35 22.85 30.62
C LEU A 386 10.11 22.71 29.29
N ASN A 387 9.61 21.88 28.39
CA ASN A 387 10.19 21.68 27.07
C ASN A 387 9.32 22.32 26.00
N ALA A 388 9.95 23.11 25.13
CA ALA A 388 9.35 23.59 23.90
C ALA A 388 10.13 23.05 22.70
N SER A 389 9.42 22.55 21.71
CA SER A 389 9.97 22.11 20.43
C SER A 389 9.43 22.99 19.32
N GLY A 390 10.27 23.25 18.32
CA GLY A 390 9.81 23.74 17.04
C GLY A 390 10.66 23.21 15.92
N GLU A 391 10.08 23.18 14.74
CA GLU A 391 10.72 22.68 13.54
C GLU A 391 10.58 23.69 12.41
N VAL A 392 11.69 24.01 11.75
CA VAL A 392 11.72 24.87 10.56
C VAL A 392 12.18 24.04 9.39
N MET A 393 11.34 23.92 8.36
CA MET A 393 11.69 23.28 7.10
C MET A 393 12.74 24.13 6.37
N LYS A 394 13.92 23.56 6.13
CA LYS A 394 15.00 24.18 5.34
C LYS A 394 14.90 23.81 3.87
N PHE A 395 14.42 22.60 3.58
CA PHE A 395 14.19 22.10 2.24
C PHE A 395 13.02 21.11 2.24
N ASP A 396 12.05 21.32 1.35
CA ASP A 396 10.82 20.52 1.27
C ASP A 396 11.03 19.14 0.64
N GLY A 397 12.05 18.97 -0.22
CA GLY A 397 12.40 17.69 -0.82
C GLY A 397 11.18 16.97 -1.42
N PHE A 398 11.00 15.70 -1.07
CA PHE A 398 9.85 14.90 -1.53
C PHE A 398 8.47 15.38 -1.03
N LEU A 399 8.41 16.13 0.08
CA LEU A 399 7.14 16.60 0.67
C LEU A 399 6.41 17.60 -0.23
N LYS A 400 7.12 18.17 -1.22
CA LYS A 400 6.54 18.99 -2.28
C LYS A 400 5.48 18.25 -3.10
N VAL A 401 5.59 16.92 -3.19
CA VAL A 401 4.77 16.06 -4.06
C VAL A 401 3.92 15.07 -3.27
N TYR A 402 4.45 14.51 -2.19
CA TYR A 402 3.77 13.45 -1.43
C TYR A 402 4.10 13.50 0.06
N MET A 403 3.08 13.30 0.89
CA MET A 403 3.19 13.07 2.33
C MET A 403 2.34 11.85 2.69
N GLU A 404 2.89 10.86 3.41
CA GLU A 404 2.11 9.73 3.92
C GLU A 404 1.06 10.23 4.91
N SER A 405 -0.13 9.61 4.86
CA SER A 405 -1.11 9.82 5.93
C SER A 405 -0.71 8.97 7.14
N LEU A 406 -0.89 9.54 8.33
CA LEU A 406 -0.95 8.75 9.56
C LEU A 406 -2.36 8.13 9.66
N ASP A 407 -2.52 7.10 10.49
CA ASP A 407 -3.86 6.52 10.74
C ASP A 407 -4.77 7.55 11.43
N ASP A 408 -6.07 7.55 11.11
CA ASP A 408 -7.08 8.52 11.61
C ASP A 408 -7.10 8.63 13.16
N ASP A 409 -6.71 7.58 13.87
CA ASP A 409 -6.60 7.57 15.35
C ASP A 409 -5.37 8.34 15.88
N GLN A 410 -4.35 8.55 15.04
CA GLN A 410 -3.18 9.40 15.30
C GLN A 410 -3.37 10.85 14.81
N ASP A 411 -4.30 11.12 13.88
CA ASP A 411 -4.60 12.49 13.41
C ASP A 411 -5.10 13.39 14.56
N ASN A 412 -5.84 12.82 15.51
CA ASN A 412 -6.26 13.52 16.73
C ASN A 412 -5.09 13.88 17.69
N ALA A 413 -3.88 13.39 17.44
CA ALA A 413 -2.68 13.79 18.18
C ALA A 413 -1.83 14.84 17.44
N MET A 414 -2.03 15.04 16.13
CA MET A 414 -1.30 16.06 15.36
C MET A 414 -2.00 17.42 15.34
N ASP A 415 -3.34 17.45 15.37
CA ASP A 415 -4.10 18.71 15.23
C ASP A 415 -4.33 19.49 16.54
N GLU A 416 -4.17 18.89 17.73
CA GLU A 416 -4.22 19.62 19.01
C GLU A 416 -2.84 19.92 19.63
N ASP A 417 -1.77 19.25 19.18
CA ASP A 417 -0.45 19.24 19.81
C ASP A 417 0.70 19.43 18.79
N SER A 418 0.53 20.26 17.75
CA SER A 418 1.48 20.32 16.63
C SER A 418 2.92 20.67 17.05
N ASP A 419 3.81 19.67 17.00
CA ASP A 419 5.28 19.77 17.02
C ASP A 419 5.84 20.61 15.84
N ASN A 420 4.97 21.03 14.91
CA ASN A 420 5.25 21.89 13.75
C ASN A 420 5.18 23.40 14.06
N ALA A 421 5.05 23.80 15.34
CA ALA A 421 5.07 25.20 15.70
C ALA A 421 6.48 25.80 15.50
N ILE A 422 6.59 26.91 14.79
CA ILE A 422 7.85 27.65 14.69
C ILE A 422 8.08 28.35 16.03
N LEU A 423 9.20 28.03 16.70
CA LEU A 423 9.60 28.80 17.87
C LEU A 423 10.05 30.21 17.44
N PRO A 424 9.68 31.27 18.19
CA PRO A 424 10.25 32.58 17.96
C PRO A 424 11.77 32.56 18.21
N PRO A 425 12.52 33.59 17.81
CA PRO A 425 13.93 33.69 18.16
C PRO A 425 14.12 33.67 19.68
N LEU A 426 14.81 32.65 20.18
CA LEU A 426 15.15 32.46 21.59
C LEU A 426 16.66 32.56 21.80
N ALA A 427 17.07 32.94 23.00
CA ALA A 427 18.47 32.93 23.43
C ALA A 427 18.58 32.37 24.85
N VAL A 428 19.67 31.66 25.16
CA VAL A 428 19.92 31.15 26.51
C VAL A 428 19.97 32.31 27.51
N GLY A 429 19.29 32.17 28.65
CA GLY A 429 19.12 33.19 29.68
C GLY A 429 18.02 34.22 29.37
N MET A 430 17.36 34.15 28.21
CA MET A 430 16.28 35.09 27.86
C MET A 430 15.11 34.95 28.85
N PRO A 431 14.64 36.07 29.47
CA PRO A 431 13.45 36.05 30.31
C PRO A 431 12.19 35.84 29.45
N LEU A 432 11.26 35.05 29.97
CA LEU A 432 9.99 34.73 29.33
C LEU A 432 8.84 35.20 30.21
N THR A 433 7.78 35.71 29.58
CA THR A 433 6.54 36.03 30.28
C THR A 433 5.54 34.91 30.08
N LEU A 434 5.05 34.34 31.19
CA LEU A 434 3.97 33.37 31.17
C LEU A 434 2.64 34.07 30.83
N LYS A 435 1.98 33.64 29.75
CA LYS A 435 0.63 34.09 29.40
C LYS A 435 -0.42 33.32 30.19
N ASN A 436 -0.33 31.99 30.14
CA ASN A 436 -1.13 31.07 30.93
C ASN A 436 -0.42 29.73 31.06
N MET A 437 -0.80 28.98 32.10
CA MET A 437 -0.42 27.59 32.31
C MET A 437 -1.66 26.83 32.76
N SER A 438 -1.86 25.64 32.21
CA SER A 438 -3.03 24.81 32.51
C SER A 438 -2.62 23.37 32.74
N ALA A 439 -3.29 22.73 33.69
CA ALA A 439 -3.32 21.29 33.84
C ALA A 439 -4.60 20.76 33.18
N THR A 440 -4.47 19.80 32.27
CA THR A 440 -5.61 19.13 31.64
C THR A 440 -5.58 17.66 32.00
N GLU A 441 -6.65 17.17 32.64
CA GLU A 441 -6.85 15.73 32.85
C GLU A 441 -7.02 15.04 31.49
N ARG A 442 -6.20 14.03 31.25
CA ARG A 442 -6.21 13.21 30.03
C ARG A 442 -6.28 11.75 30.46
N PHE A 443 -7.05 10.96 29.74
CA PHE A 443 -7.15 9.52 29.94
C PHE A 443 -6.30 8.78 28.90
N THR A 444 -5.69 7.67 29.31
CA THR A 444 -5.13 6.71 28.36
C THR A 444 -6.25 6.20 27.44
N ARG A 445 -5.91 5.93 26.18
CA ARG A 445 -6.86 5.42 25.17
C ARG A 445 -6.66 3.92 24.96
N PRO A 446 -7.72 3.16 24.67
CA PRO A 446 -7.59 1.76 24.29
C PRO A 446 -6.79 1.61 22.98
N PRO A 447 -6.23 0.41 22.72
CA PRO A 447 -5.39 0.13 21.55
C PRO A 447 -6.14 0.02 20.22
#